data_AF-A0A960QKB4-F1
#
_entry.id   AF-A0A960QKB4-F1
#
_cell.length_a   1.000
_cell.length_b   1.000
_cell.length_c   1.000
_cell.angle_alpha   90.00
_cell.angle_beta   90.00
_cell.angle_gamma   90.00
#
_symmetry.space_group_name_H-M   'P 1'
#
loop_
_entity.id
_entity.type
_entity.pdbx_description
1 polymer ?
#
loop_
_entity_poly.entity_id
_entity_poly.type
_entity_poly.pdbx_seq_one_letter_code
_entity_poly.pdbx_strand_id
1 'polypeptide(L)'
;MSDSPSTSTGKMPLLGAMMFLQYFIWGAWYVTAPNFLGTIGFGAKDFGWTYSVGPIAGMITPFFVGMIADRFFAAQRVLGAMHLLGAVIMFAATRLMVGSDPAPTAINWVFFGYMLTFYPTLALTNSLAMRNLTNSEKQFPLVRVLGTIGWIAAGLTLTQVGWDTQI
;
A
#
# COMPACT_ATOMS: atom_id res chain seq x y z
N MET A 1 -2.99 -41.10 19.06
CA MET A 1 -1.69 -41.29 18.40
C MET A 1 -1.99 -41.33 16.91
N SER A 2 -1.84 -40.29 16.10
CA SER A 2 -0.97 -39.11 16.11
C SER A 2 -1.72 -37.90 15.52
N ASP A 3 -1.67 -36.76 16.20
CA ASP A 3 -1.85 -35.46 15.55
C ASP A 3 -0.81 -35.34 14.43
N SER A 4 -1.24 -34.94 13.23
CA SER A 4 -0.34 -34.54 12.15
C SER A 4 -0.21 -33.01 12.16
N PRO A 5 0.90 -32.42 12.63
CA PRO A 5 1.10 -30.98 12.59
C PRO A 5 1.99 -30.65 11.38
N SER A 6 1.43 -30.39 10.19
CA SER A 6 2.32 -30.06 9.05
C SER A 6 1.72 -29.32 7.84
N THR A 7 0.84 -28.31 8.00
CA THR A 7 0.35 -27.55 6.83
C THR A 7 0.46 -26.01 6.90
N SER A 8 1.14 -25.42 7.90
CA SER A 8 1.32 -23.95 7.96
C SER A 8 2.72 -23.42 7.68
N THR A 9 3.78 -24.23 7.87
CA THR A 9 5.16 -23.77 7.67
C THR A 9 5.41 -23.31 6.23
N GLY A 10 4.77 -23.93 5.25
CA GLY A 10 4.94 -23.59 3.82
C GLY A 10 4.32 -22.26 3.39
N LYS A 11 3.31 -21.74 4.12
CA LYS A 11 2.60 -20.51 3.73
C LYS A 11 3.19 -19.24 4.36
N MET A 12 3.88 -19.37 5.48
CA MET A 12 4.46 -18.24 6.20
C MET A 12 5.42 -17.40 5.34
N PRO A 13 6.33 -17.98 4.52
CA PRO A 13 7.18 -17.20 3.63
C PRO A 13 6.38 -16.41 2.58
N LEU A 14 5.31 -17.00 2.03
CA LEU A 14 4.44 -16.34 1.05
C LEU A 14 3.67 -15.17 1.67
N LEU A 15 3.16 -15.34 2.89
CA LEU A 15 2.50 -14.26 3.63
C LEU A 15 3.49 -13.15 4.02
N GLY A 16 4.73 -13.51 4.36
CA GLY A 16 5.82 -12.56 4.60
C GLY A 16 6.15 -11.75 3.35
N ALA A 17 6.27 -12.40 2.19
CA ALA A 17 6.49 -11.73 0.91
C ALA A 17 5.32 -10.80 0.54
N MET A 18 4.08 -11.25 0.77
CA MET A 18 2.89 -10.40 0.59
C MET A 18 2.95 -9.14 1.46
N MET A 19 3.27 -9.28 2.76
CA MET A 19 3.42 -8.14 3.66
C MET A 19 4.55 -7.21 3.22
N PHE A 20 5.69 -7.77 2.83
CA PHE A 20 6.82 -7.01 2.32
C PHE A 20 6.40 -6.16 1.12
N LEU A 21 5.81 -6.78 0.09
CA LEU A 21 5.41 -6.09 -1.14
C LEU A 21 4.32 -5.04 -0.89
N GLN A 22 3.32 -5.37 -0.06
CA GLN A 22 2.25 -4.44 0.30
C GLN A 22 2.82 -3.12 0.86
N TYR A 23 3.72 -3.21 1.84
CA TYR A 23 4.30 -2.03 2.46
C TYR A 23 5.44 -1.41 1.64
N PHE A 24 6.12 -2.20 0.80
CA PHE A 24 7.09 -1.67 -0.16
C PHE A 24 6.41 -0.73 -1.15
N ILE A 25 5.28 -1.14 -1.74
CA ILE A 25 4.50 -0.29 -2.67
C ILE A 25 4.11 1.03 -2.00
N TRP A 26 3.62 0.97 -0.77
CA TRP A 26 3.24 2.17 -0.05
C TRP A 26 4.45 3.05 0.27
N GLY A 27 5.53 2.46 0.79
CA GLY A 27 6.75 3.17 1.15
C GLY A 27 7.43 3.80 -0.06
N ALA A 28 7.40 3.14 -1.23
CA ALA A 28 8.09 3.54 -2.44
C ALA A 28 7.71 4.94 -2.90
N TRP A 29 6.45 5.34 -2.75
CA TRP A 29 6.03 6.69 -3.08
C TRP A 29 5.77 7.54 -1.83
N TYR A 30 5.22 6.99 -0.75
CA TYR A 30 4.79 7.81 0.40
C TYR A 30 5.97 8.41 1.17
N VAL A 31 7.09 7.68 1.24
CA VAL A 31 8.31 8.14 1.92
C VAL A 31 9.11 9.10 1.04
N THR A 32 9.12 8.88 -0.27
CA THR A 32 9.94 9.63 -1.24
C THR A 32 9.20 10.81 -1.86
N ALA A 33 7.87 10.84 -1.77
CA ALA A 33 7.02 11.91 -2.32
C ALA A 33 7.54 13.33 -2.01
N PRO A 34 7.97 13.69 -0.79
CA PRO A 34 8.42 15.05 -0.51
C PRO A 34 9.64 15.46 -1.33
N ASN A 35 10.52 14.50 -1.60
CA ASN A 35 11.77 14.74 -2.30
C ASN A 35 11.49 15.13 -3.75
N PHE A 36 10.60 14.40 -4.43
CA PHE A 36 10.22 14.70 -5.82
C PHE A 36 9.19 15.82 -5.93
N LEU A 37 8.13 15.80 -5.14
CA LEU A 37 7.07 16.81 -5.21
C LEU A 37 7.61 18.23 -4.92
N GLY A 38 8.63 18.33 -4.07
CA GLY A 38 9.34 19.59 -3.82
C GLY A 38 10.03 20.15 -5.08
N THR A 39 10.51 19.30 -6.00
CA THR A 39 11.16 19.77 -7.24
C THR A 39 10.16 20.35 -8.24
N ILE A 40 8.90 19.91 -8.17
CA ILE A 40 7.79 20.41 -9.00
C ILE A 40 6.94 21.47 -8.30
N GLY A 41 7.44 22.05 -7.20
CA GLY A 41 6.87 23.26 -6.59
C GLY A 41 5.81 23.02 -5.50
N PHE A 42 5.69 21.82 -4.93
CA PHE A 42 4.78 21.59 -3.80
C PHE A 42 5.26 22.36 -2.57
N GLY A 43 4.33 23.11 -1.96
CA GLY A 43 4.56 23.81 -0.70
C GLY A 43 4.04 23.06 0.53
N ALA A 44 4.23 23.65 1.71
CA ALA A 44 3.80 23.08 2.99
C ALA A 44 2.30 22.73 3.03
N LYS A 45 1.44 23.56 2.44
CA LYS A 45 0.00 23.32 2.36
C LYS A 45 -0.33 22.11 1.47
N ASP A 46 0.38 21.96 0.36
CA ASP A 46 0.16 20.86 -0.59
C ASP A 46 0.61 19.53 0.00
N PHE A 47 1.71 19.53 0.76
CA PHE A 47 2.11 18.36 1.55
C PHE A 47 1.10 18.02 2.63
N GLY A 48 0.53 19.03 3.31
CA GLY A 48 -0.56 18.83 4.25
C GLY A 48 -1.73 18.07 3.63
N TRP A 49 -2.12 18.43 2.41
CA TRP A 49 -3.13 17.68 1.65
C TRP A 49 -2.63 16.28 1.24
N THR A 50 -1.45 16.18 0.63
CA THR A 50 -0.82 14.92 0.18
C THR A 50 -0.85 13.85 1.27
N TYR A 51 -0.59 14.23 2.52
CA TYR A 51 -0.54 13.32 3.66
C TYR A 51 -1.86 13.18 4.41
N SER A 52 -2.83 14.06 4.18
CA SER A 52 -4.19 13.94 4.74
C SER A 52 -5.08 12.99 3.95
N VAL A 53 -4.80 12.76 2.67
CA VAL A 53 -5.62 11.86 1.82
C VAL A 53 -5.68 10.44 2.35
N GLY A 54 -4.61 9.96 2.99
CA GLY A 54 -4.54 8.63 3.59
C GLY A 54 -5.56 8.45 4.73
N PRO A 55 -5.48 9.22 5.82
CA PRO A 55 -6.48 9.18 6.90
C PRO A 55 -7.93 9.33 6.40
N ILE A 56 -8.19 10.21 5.42
CA ILE A 56 -9.53 10.39 4.84
C ILE A 56 -9.99 9.11 4.14
N ALA A 57 -9.15 8.51 3.29
CA ALA A 57 -9.46 7.23 2.66
C ALA A 57 -9.61 6.09 3.68
N GLY A 58 -8.84 6.13 4.77
CA GLY A 58 -8.95 5.20 5.90
C GLY A 58 -10.30 5.26 6.60
N MET A 59 -10.89 6.44 6.78
CA MET A 59 -12.25 6.57 7.31
C MET A 59 -13.32 6.00 6.36
N ILE A 60 -13.06 6.08 5.05
CA ILE A 60 -13.97 5.57 4.01
C ILE A 60 -13.85 4.05 3.85
N THR A 61 -12.68 3.48 4.14
CA THR A 61 -12.34 2.07 3.91
C THR A 61 -13.31 1.05 4.54
N PRO A 62 -13.75 1.18 5.80
CA PRO A 62 -14.68 0.22 6.41
C PRO A 62 -16.00 0.07 5.64
N PHE A 63 -16.47 1.14 4.99
CA PHE A 63 -17.69 1.11 4.19
C PHE A 63 -17.52 0.25 2.94
N PHE A 64 -16.35 0.31 2.28
CA PHE A 64 -16.06 -0.46 1.09
C PHE A 64 -15.73 -1.92 1.41
N VAL A 65 -14.84 -2.16 2.38
CA VAL A 65 -14.43 -3.52 2.77
C VAL A 65 -15.60 -4.29 3.39
N GLY A 66 -16.39 -3.63 4.25
CA GLY A 66 -17.54 -4.23 4.92
C GLY A 66 -18.73 -4.52 4.00
N MET A 67 -18.97 -3.70 2.95
CA MET A 67 -20.05 -3.96 1.98
C MET A 67 -19.66 -4.93 0.86
N ILE A 68 -18.43 -4.88 0.34
CA ILE A 68 -18.08 -5.50 -0.95
C ILE A 68 -17.24 -6.78 -0.77
N ALA A 69 -16.30 -6.80 0.17
CA ALA A 69 -15.27 -7.85 0.20
C ALA A 69 -15.66 -9.10 1.00
N ASP A 70 -16.42 -8.95 2.09
CA ASP A 70 -16.71 -10.08 2.98
C ASP A 70 -17.87 -10.98 2.50
N ARG A 71 -18.67 -10.53 1.52
CA ARG A 71 -19.92 -11.23 1.14
C ARG A 71 -19.99 -11.75 -0.30
N PHE A 72 -19.19 -11.22 -1.24
CA PHE A 72 -19.41 -11.51 -2.67
C PHE A 72 -18.17 -11.90 -3.49
N PHE A 73 -16.94 -11.64 -3.03
CA PHE A 73 -15.73 -11.86 -3.84
C PHE A 73 -14.59 -12.50 -3.06
N ALA A 74 -13.80 -13.34 -3.74
CA ALA A 74 -12.59 -13.91 -3.16
C ALA A 74 -11.55 -12.81 -2.89
N ALA A 75 -10.99 -12.75 -1.67
CA ALA A 75 -10.05 -11.71 -1.24
C ALA A 75 -8.88 -11.48 -2.21
N GLN A 76 -8.34 -12.55 -2.80
CA GLN A 76 -7.28 -12.48 -3.82
C GLN A 76 -7.69 -11.66 -5.07
N ARG A 77 -8.94 -11.79 -5.52
CA ARG A 77 -9.46 -11.05 -6.69
C ARG A 77 -9.64 -9.59 -6.36
N VAL A 78 -10.14 -9.29 -5.16
CA VAL A 78 -10.30 -7.91 -4.68
C VAL A 78 -8.93 -7.23 -4.54
N LEU A 79 -7.96 -7.92 -3.92
CA LEU A 79 -6.58 -7.42 -3.81
C LEU A 79 -5.97 -7.13 -5.19
N GLY A 80 -6.09 -8.05 -6.14
CA GLY A 80 -5.60 -7.87 -7.50
C GLY A 80 -6.26 -6.69 -8.22
N ALA A 81 -7.59 -6.59 -8.16
CA ALA A 81 -8.33 -5.48 -8.77
C ALA A 81 -7.96 -4.12 -8.18
N MET A 82 -7.83 -4.04 -6.85
CA MET A 82 -7.42 -2.80 -6.16
C MET A 82 -6.01 -2.37 -6.52
N HIS A 83 -5.05 -3.30 -6.59
CA HIS A 83 -3.67 -2.98 -6.98
C HIS A 83 -3.55 -2.59 -8.45
N LEU A 84 -4.29 -3.26 -9.36
CA LEU A 84 -4.31 -2.89 -10.77
C LEU A 84 -4.93 -1.50 -10.98
N LEU A 85 -6.06 -1.22 -10.33
CA LEU A 85 -6.67 0.11 -10.37
C LEU A 85 -5.74 1.16 -9.76
N GLY A 86 -5.13 0.87 -8.61
CA GLY A 86 -4.14 1.73 -7.98
C GLY A 86 -2.93 2.01 -8.88
N ALA A 87 -2.45 1.01 -9.63
CA ALA A 87 -1.36 1.17 -10.58
C ALA A 87 -1.74 2.11 -11.74
N VAL A 88 -2.96 1.98 -12.29
CA VAL A 88 -3.47 2.91 -13.31
C VAL A 88 -3.56 4.33 -12.79
N ILE A 89 -4.06 4.50 -11.56
CA ILE A 89 -4.18 5.81 -10.91
C ILE A 89 -2.80 6.42 -10.64
N MET A 90 -1.84 5.64 -10.13
CA MET A 90 -0.46 6.11 -9.92
C MET A 90 0.23 6.46 -11.23
N PHE A 91 0.00 5.70 -12.30
CA PHE A 91 0.51 6.05 -13.61
C PHE A 91 -0.05 7.41 -14.08
N ALA A 92 -1.34 7.65 -13.88
CA ALA A 92 -1.94 8.96 -14.16
C ALA A 92 -1.31 10.09 -13.30
N ALA A 93 -0.99 9.81 -12.03
CA ALA A 93 -0.29 10.75 -11.16
C ALA A 93 1.08 11.12 -11.74
N THR A 94 1.87 10.14 -12.18
CA THR A 94 3.17 10.39 -12.85
C THR A 94 3.01 11.23 -14.11
N ARG A 95 1.96 11.02 -14.91
CA ARG A 95 1.70 11.85 -16.11
C ARG A 95 1.40 13.30 -15.76
N LEU A 96 0.71 13.56 -14.65
CA LEU A 96 0.45 14.93 -14.18
C LEU A 96 1.71 15.59 -13.63
N MET A 97 2.57 14.83 -12.95
CA MET A 97 3.80 15.35 -12.37
C MET A 97 4.86 15.73 -13.41
N VAL A 98 4.98 14.95 -14.49
CA VAL A 98 5.94 15.18 -15.59
C VAL A 98 5.34 16.11 -16.67
N GLY A 99 4.11 16.59 -16.46
CA GLY A 99 3.44 17.53 -17.37
C GLY A 99 4.09 18.92 -17.37
N SER A 100 3.71 19.76 -18.34
CA SER A 100 4.22 21.13 -18.48
C SER A 100 3.79 22.08 -17.36
N ASP A 101 2.71 21.76 -16.64
CA ASP A 101 2.19 22.55 -15.51
C ASP A 101 1.69 21.61 -14.39
N PRO A 102 2.57 21.16 -13.48
CA PRO A 102 2.22 20.23 -12.43
C PRO A 102 1.34 20.91 -11.37
N ALA A 103 0.02 20.76 -11.48
CA ALA A 103 -0.93 21.35 -10.54
C ALA A 103 -1.05 20.52 -9.24
N PRO A 104 -0.64 21.04 -8.06
CA PRO A 104 -0.64 20.25 -6.82
C PRO A 104 -2.02 19.76 -6.40
N THR A 105 -3.07 20.57 -6.64
CA THR A 105 -4.45 20.17 -6.34
C THR A 105 -4.90 18.96 -7.17
N ALA A 106 -4.57 18.92 -8.47
CA ALA A 106 -4.94 17.80 -9.33
C ALA A 106 -4.22 16.51 -8.91
N ILE A 107 -2.91 16.59 -8.65
CA ILE A 107 -2.10 15.46 -8.18
C ILE A 107 -2.62 14.93 -6.84
N ASN A 108 -2.98 15.81 -5.90
CA ASN A 108 -3.55 15.41 -4.61
C ASN A 108 -4.89 14.68 -4.73
N TRP A 109 -5.75 15.07 -5.68
CA TRP A 109 -6.97 14.32 -5.96
C TRP A 109 -6.70 12.93 -6.55
N VAL A 110 -5.67 12.80 -7.38
CA VAL A 110 -5.23 11.50 -7.89
C VAL A 110 -4.65 10.63 -6.76
N PHE A 111 -3.84 11.18 -5.87
CA PHE A 111 -3.37 10.47 -4.67
C PHE A 111 -4.53 10.05 -3.76
N PHE A 112 -5.55 10.89 -3.61
CA PHE A 112 -6.76 10.50 -2.87
C PHE A 112 -7.46 9.30 -3.54
N GLY A 113 -7.64 9.33 -4.86
CA GLY A 113 -8.15 8.20 -5.62
C GLY A 113 -7.32 6.93 -5.41
N TYR A 114 -5.98 7.04 -5.42
CA TYR A 114 -5.09 5.92 -5.14
C TYR A 114 -5.31 5.39 -3.72
N MET A 115 -5.38 6.26 -2.71
CA MET A 115 -5.58 5.84 -1.33
C MET A 115 -6.91 5.14 -1.11
N LEU A 116 -7.97 5.52 -1.83
CA LEU A 116 -9.26 4.81 -1.80
C LEU A 116 -9.14 3.36 -2.30
N THR A 117 -8.21 3.08 -3.22
CA THR A 117 -7.93 1.71 -3.67
C THR A 117 -6.98 0.98 -2.74
N PHE A 118 -5.99 1.69 -2.19
CA PHE A 118 -4.91 1.09 -1.44
C PHE A 118 -5.27 0.79 0.02
N TYR A 119 -5.95 1.69 0.73
CA TYR A 119 -6.28 1.48 2.15
C TYR A 119 -7.13 0.21 2.42
N PRO A 120 -8.14 -0.14 1.59
CA PRO A 120 -8.84 -1.41 1.71
C PRO A 120 -7.92 -2.64 1.70
N THR A 121 -6.83 -2.59 0.92
CA THR A 121 -5.89 -3.71 0.81
C THR A 121 -5.08 -3.94 2.08
N LEU A 122 -4.86 -2.90 2.91
CA LEU A 122 -4.20 -3.04 4.21
C LEU A 122 -5.02 -3.91 5.17
N ALA A 123 -6.34 -3.67 5.25
CA ALA A 123 -7.22 -4.49 6.08
C ALA A 123 -7.34 -5.91 5.52
N LEU A 124 -7.46 -6.06 4.20
CA LEU A 124 -7.61 -7.35 3.54
C LEU A 124 -6.37 -8.24 3.69
N THR A 125 -5.16 -7.70 3.50
CA THR A 125 -3.91 -8.46 3.64
C THR A 125 -3.66 -8.90 5.09
N ASN A 126 -3.98 -8.04 6.07
CA ASN A 126 -3.93 -8.40 7.49
C ASN A 126 -4.88 -9.56 7.82
N SER A 127 -6.15 -9.45 7.42
CA SER A 127 -7.15 -10.49 7.61
C SER A 127 -6.81 -11.78 6.86
N LEU A 128 -6.28 -11.68 5.63
CA LEU A 128 -5.84 -12.83 4.83
C LEU A 128 -4.67 -13.56 5.49
N ALA A 129 -3.69 -12.84 6.02
CA ALA A 129 -2.58 -13.43 6.75
C ALA A 129 -3.09 -14.14 8.01
N MET A 130 -3.88 -13.46 8.86
CA MET A 130 -4.40 -14.05 10.09
C MET A 130 -5.29 -15.29 9.84
N ARG A 131 -6.04 -15.33 8.73
CA ARG A 131 -6.87 -16.50 8.36
C ARG A 131 -6.06 -17.69 7.84
N ASN A 132 -4.84 -17.48 7.37
CA ASN A 132 -3.99 -18.54 6.80
C ASN A 132 -2.88 -19.01 7.74
N LEU A 133 -2.76 -18.42 8.92
CA LEU A 133 -1.85 -18.82 9.98
C LEU A 133 -2.53 -19.79 10.95
N THR A 134 -1.76 -20.73 11.50
CA THR A 134 -2.27 -21.71 12.47
C THR A 134 -2.30 -21.16 13.89
N ASN A 135 -1.28 -20.38 14.26
CA ASN A 135 -1.24 -19.64 15.51
C ASN A 135 -1.04 -18.16 15.20
N SER A 136 -2.14 -17.50 14.82
CA SER A 136 -2.11 -16.11 14.36
C SER A 136 -1.55 -15.16 15.42
N GLU A 137 -1.80 -15.40 16.70
CA GLU A 137 -1.28 -14.57 17.80
C GLU A 137 0.27 -14.55 17.85
N LYS A 138 0.92 -15.70 17.63
CA LYS A 138 2.38 -15.79 17.64
C LYS A 138 3.01 -15.49 16.28
N GLN A 139 2.35 -15.89 15.20
CA GLN A 139 2.93 -15.89 13.86
C GLN A 139 2.68 -14.59 13.10
N PHE A 140 1.53 -13.94 13.33
CA PHE A 140 1.19 -12.71 12.62
C PHE A 140 2.17 -11.57 12.88
N PRO A 141 2.62 -11.33 14.14
CA PRO A 141 3.65 -10.30 14.38
C PRO A 141 4.93 -10.55 13.58
N LEU A 142 5.40 -11.80 13.48
CA LEU A 142 6.59 -12.16 12.70
C LEU A 142 6.40 -11.87 11.21
N VAL A 143 5.25 -12.24 10.65
CA VAL A 143 4.90 -11.94 9.26
C VAL A 143 4.74 -10.43 9.03
N ARG A 144 4.20 -9.69 10.01
CA ARG A 144 3.95 -8.26 9.91
C ARG A 144 5.23 -7.42 9.93
N VAL A 145 6.28 -7.89 10.58
CA VAL A 145 7.62 -7.24 10.58
C VAL A 145 8.17 -7.09 9.16
N LEU A 146 7.92 -8.07 8.27
CA LEU A 146 8.32 -7.99 6.86
C LEU A 146 7.70 -6.78 6.16
N GLY A 147 6.52 -6.33 6.58
CA GLY A 147 5.93 -5.09 6.09
C GLY A 147 6.74 -3.85 6.50
N THR A 148 7.18 -3.76 7.76
CA THR A 148 8.06 -2.67 8.20
C THR A 148 9.40 -2.69 7.45
N ILE A 149 9.95 -3.87 7.22
CA ILE A 149 11.17 -4.03 6.40
C ILE A 149 10.91 -3.54 4.96
N GLY A 150 9.78 -3.93 4.35
CA GLY A 150 9.40 -3.48 3.00
C GLY A 150 9.28 -1.96 2.90
N TRP A 151 8.67 -1.32 3.89
CA TRP A 151 8.56 0.15 3.96
C TRP A 151 9.93 0.84 3.97
N ILE A 152 10.83 0.40 4.85
CA ILE A 152 12.18 0.96 4.99
C ILE A 152 13.00 0.68 3.73
N ALA A 153 12.95 -0.55 3.23
CA ALA A 153 13.66 -0.96 2.02
C ALA A 153 13.23 -0.11 0.82
N ALA A 154 11.94 0.20 0.67
CA ALA A 154 11.46 1.04 -0.41
C ALA A 154 12.08 2.45 -0.35
N GLY A 155 12.01 3.13 0.79
CA GLY A 155 12.62 4.46 0.94
C GLY A 155 14.13 4.45 0.66
N LEU A 156 14.86 3.51 1.27
CA LEU A 156 16.32 3.43 1.09
C LEU A 156 16.72 3.10 -0.35
N THR A 157 16.06 2.13 -0.97
CA THR A 157 16.42 1.71 -2.34
C THR A 157 16.16 2.81 -3.34
N LEU A 158 15.01 3.49 -3.28
CA LEU A 158 14.68 4.58 -4.21
C LEU A 158 15.61 5.78 -4.04
N THR A 159 15.95 6.15 -2.81
CA THR A 159 16.93 7.23 -2.57
C THR A 159 18.34 6.85 -3.03
N GLN A 160 18.78 5.60 -2.84
CA GLN A 160 20.11 5.16 -3.29
C GLN A 160 20.26 5.19 -4.81
N VAL A 161 19.21 4.90 -5.56
CA VAL A 161 19.21 4.94 -7.03
C VAL A 161 18.86 6.33 -7.59
N GLY A 162 18.48 7.29 -6.74
CA GLY A 162 18.12 8.66 -7.12
C GLY A 162 16.72 8.82 -7.74
N TRP A 163 15.86 7.80 -7.68
CA TRP A 163 14.49 7.85 -8.22
C TRP A 163 13.51 8.59 -7.29
N ASP A 164 13.96 9.03 -6.13
CA ASP A 164 13.18 9.85 -5.21
C ASP A 164 13.17 11.33 -5.58
N THR A 165 14.02 11.78 -6.52
CA THR A 165 14.09 13.17 -6.98
C THR A 165 13.95 13.32 -8.50
N GLN A 166 14.01 12.21 -9.25
CA GLN A 166 13.93 12.19 -10.71
C GLN A 166 13.01 11.05 -11.15
N ILE A 167 11.95 11.39 -11.89
CA ILE A 167 10.97 10.47 -12.47
C ILE A 167 10.75 10.84 -13.94
#